data_AF-A0A167UUI1-F1
#
_entry.id   AF-A0A167UUI1-F1
#
_cell.length_a   1.000
_cell.length_b   1.000
_cell.length_c   1.000
_cell.angle_alpha   90.00
_cell.angle_beta   90.00
_cell.angle_gamma   90.00
#
_symmetry.space_group_name_H-M   'P 1'
#
loop_
_entity.id
_entity.type
_entity.pdbx_description
1 polymer ?
#
loop_
_entity_poly.entity_id
_entity_poly.type
_entity_poly.pdbx_seq_one_letter_code
_entity_poly.pdbx_strand_id
1 'polypeptide(L)'
;MARDKELTPAIRERICELHAIGWGYRRIHTRYPDISLSTIRYTVKKESERRDGVSKPRSGRPKKLTEADKDLILNAVRENPKITAEELLAKVDHKVTYRSITRLLNAENIGK
;
A
#
# COMPACT_ATOMS: atom_id res chain seq x y z
N MET A 1 17.97 7.26 15.07
CA MET A 1 17.72 8.45 14.23
C MET A 1 16.21 8.57 14.05
N ALA A 2 15.62 9.70 14.43
CA ALA A 2 14.21 9.96 14.16
C ALA A 2 13.99 10.00 12.64
N ARG A 3 12.87 9.44 12.16
CA ARG A 3 12.52 9.53 10.74
C ARG A 3 11.99 10.93 10.48
N ASP A 4 12.64 11.65 9.56
CA ASP A 4 12.12 12.92 9.07
C ASP A 4 10.79 12.74 8.34
N LYS A 5 9.99 13.80 8.33
CA LYS A 5 8.72 13.85 7.61
C LYS A 5 8.95 13.60 6.11
N GLU A 6 7.99 12.93 5.46
CA GLU A 6 8.07 12.73 4.01
C GLU A 6 8.09 14.08 3.27
N LEU A 7 8.95 14.17 2.24
CA LEU A 7 8.93 15.30 1.31
C LEU A 7 7.58 15.38 0.59
N THR A 8 7.09 16.60 0.41
CA THR A 8 5.90 16.87 -0.41
C THR A 8 6.19 16.60 -1.89
N PRO A 9 5.17 16.25 -2.70
CA PRO A 9 5.34 16.04 -4.14
C PRO A 9 6.01 17.23 -4.84
N ALA A 10 5.59 18.45 -4.52
CA ALA A 10 6.15 19.68 -5.10
C ALA A 10 7.66 19.84 -4.83
N ILE A 11 8.15 19.48 -3.64
CA ILE A 11 9.58 19.53 -3.34
C ILE A 11 10.34 18.46 -4.13
N ARG A 12 9.77 17.27 -4.29
CA ARG A 12 10.40 16.18 -5.07
C ARG A 12 10.51 16.55 -6.55
N GLU A 13 9.45 17.10 -7.12
CA GLU A 13 9.43 17.62 -8.49
C GLU A 13 10.50 18.69 -8.66
N ARG A 14 10.56 19.66 -7.75
CA ARG A 14 11.56 20.73 -7.81
C ARG A 14 13.00 20.22 -7.72
N ILE A 15 13.27 19.20 -6.93
CA ILE A 15 14.59 18.53 -6.88
C ILE A 15 14.91 17.90 -8.23
N CYS A 16 13.95 17.22 -8.86
CA CYS A 16 14.13 16.55 -10.14
C CYS A 16 14.32 17.55 -11.29
N GLU A 17 13.57 18.66 -11.32
CA GLU A 17 13.76 19.76 -12.27
C GLU A 17 15.17 20.35 -12.19
N LEU A 18 15.66 20.64 -10.97
CA LEU A 18 16.99 21.19 -10.77
C LEU A 18 18.08 20.22 -11.25
N HIS A 19 17.89 18.93 -11.00
CA HIS A 19 18.80 17.92 -11.52
C HIS A 19 18.73 17.81 -13.05
N ALA A 20 17.54 17.92 -13.66
CA ALA A 20 17.34 17.86 -15.10
C ALA A 20 18.02 19.03 -15.84
N ILE A 21 18.07 20.23 -15.24
CA ILE A 21 18.85 21.37 -15.77
C ILE A 21 20.35 21.30 -15.46
N GLY A 22 20.84 20.17 -14.93
CA GLY A 22 22.27 19.89 -14.73
C GLY A 22 22.84 20.29 -13.37
N TRP A 23 22.02 20.57 -12.35
CA TRP A 23 22.55 20.85 -11.01
C TRP A 23 23.06 19.57 -10.34
N GLY A 24 24.30 19.61 -9.85
CA GLY A 24 24.85 18.53 -9.01
C GLY A 24 24.20 18.46 -7.63
N TYR A 25 24.18 17.25 -7.04
CA TYR A 25 23.50 16.99 -5.76
C TYR A 25 23.91 17.92 -4.60
N ARG A 26 25.21 18.27 -4.49
CA ARG A 26 25.71 19.20 -3.46
C ARG A 26 25.11 20.59 -3.62
N ARG A 27 24.99 21.08 -4.86
CA ARG A 27 24.39 22.38 -5.18
C ARG A 27 22.90 22.41 -4.84
N ILE A 28 22.19 21.30 -5.10
CA ILE A 28 20.78 21.15 -4.72
C ILE A 28 20.63 21.16 -3.19
N HIS A 29 21.52 20.47 -2.46
CA HIS A 29 21.52 20.48 -0.99
C HIS A 29 21.82 21.87 -0.41
N THR A 30 22.73 22.65 -1.00
CA THR A 30 22.95 24.04 -0.58
C THR A 30 21.67 24.88 -0.70
N ARG A 31 20.81 24.59 -1.68
CA ARG A 31 19.50 25.26 -1.83
C ARG A 31 18.45 24.73 -0.83
N TYR A 32 18.52 23.45 -0.47
CA TYR A 32 17.61 22.79 0.47
C TYR A 32 18.41 22.14 1.61
N PRO A 33 18.95 22.94 2.55
CA PRO A 33 19.85 22.44 3.59
C PRO A 33 19.17 21.47 4.56
N ASP A 34 17.86 21.60 4.74
CA ASP A 34 17.05 20.71 5.59
C ASP A 34 16.86 19.31 4.98
N ILE A 35 17.13 19.15 3.68
CA ILE A 35 16.99 17.87 2.98
C ILE A 35 18.37 17.24 2.86
N SER A 36 18.55 16.08 3.49
CA SER A 36 19.82 15.37 3.43
C SER A 36 20.23 15.02 1.98
N LEU A 37 21.54 14.97 1.74
CA LEU A 37 22.10 14.58 0.45
C LEU A 37 21.64 13.18 0.00
N SER A 38 21.47 12.24 0.92
CA SER A 38 20.97 10.90 0.62
C SER A 38 19.51 10.94 0.17
N THR A 39 18.67 11.76 0.80
CA THR A 39 17.28 11.98 0.37
C THR A 39 17.20 12.61 -1.01
N ILE A 40 18.04 13.60 -1.34
CA ILE A 40 18.10 14.20 -2.68
C ILE A 40 18.45 13.15 -3.74
N ARG A 41 19.52 12.37 -3.51
CA ARG A 41 19.93 11.29 -4.43
C ARG A 41 18.84 10.24 -4.60
N TYR A 42 18.22 9.82 -3.49
CA TYR A 42 17.13 8.85 -3.51
C TYR A 42 15.91 9.39 -4.26
N THR A 43 15.62 10.68 -4.11
CA THR A 43 14.53 11.34 -4.83
C THR A 43 14.74 11.27 -6.33
N VAL A 44 15.89 11.73 -6.83
CA VAL A 44 16.23 11.68 -8.26
C VAL A 44 16.21 10.24 -8.79
N LYS A 45 16.83 9.29 -8.07
CA LYS A 45 16.91 7.88 -8.50
C LYS A 45 15.54 7.21 -8.65
N LYS A 46 14.59 7.56 -7.79
CA LYS A 46 13.27 6.92 -7.72
C LYS A 46 12.20 7.63 -8.55
N GLU A 47 12.54 8.71 -9.24
CA GLU A 47 11.55 9.53 -9.93
C GLU A 47 10.79 8.75 -11.00
N SER A 48 11.48 7.90 -11.76
CA SER A 48 10.84 7.04 -12.77
C SER A 48 9.88 5.99 -12.19
N GLU A 49 9.99 5.66 -10.90
CA GLU A 49 9.11 4.71 -10.23
C GLU A 49 7.88 5.38 -9.59
N ARG A 50 7.89 6.71 -9.45
CA ARG A 50 6.79 7.45 -8.84
C ARG A 50 5.68 7.72 -9.87
N ARG A 51 4.47 7.90 -9.35
CA ARG A 51 3.36 8.55 -10.05
C ARG A 51 3.01 9.79 -9.25
N ASP A 52 2.85 10.93 -9.90
CA ASP A 52 2.46 12.21 -9.29
C ASP A 52 3.35 12.67 -8.11
N GLY A 53 4.63 12.31 -8.12
CA GLY A 53 5.58 12.68 -7.06
C GLY A 53 5.29 12.05 -5.69
N VAL A 54 4.32 11.13 -5.57
CA VAL A 54 3.99 10.46 -4.31
C VAL A 54 4.80 9.18 -4.10
N SER A 55 5.02 8.84 -2.82
CA SER A 55 5.66 7.59 -2.45
C SER A 55 4.75 6.42 -2.82
N LYS A 56 5.32 5.35 -3.39
CA LYS A 56 4.54 4.14 -3.67
C LYS A 56 3.95 3.58 -2.37
N PRO A 57 2.65 3.23 -2.34
CA PRO A 57 2.06 2.53 -1.20
C PRO A 57 2.84 1.26 -0.88
N ARG A 58 3.00 0.97 0.42
CA ARG A 58 3.62 -0.30 0.84
C ARG A 58 2.69 -1.45 0.44
N SER A 59 3.26 -2.54 -0.07
CA SER A 59 2.51 -3.75 -0.46
C SER A 59 1.76 -4.40 0.70
N GLY A 60 2.14 -4.10 1.95
CA GLY A 60 1.54 -4.70 3.13
C GLY A 60 1.91 -6.17 3.29
N ARG A 61 1.37 -6.79 4.34
CA ARG A 61 1.52 -8.22 4.57
C ARG A 61 0.56 -8.99 3.66
N PRO A 62 0.97 -10.10 3.03
CA PRO A 62 0.06 -11.00 2.33
C PRO A 62 -1.09 -11.46 3.24
N LYS A 63 -2.31 -11.50 2.69
CA LYS A 63 -3.49 -11.97 3.41
C LYS A 63 -3.45 -13.49 3.57
N LYS A 64 -4.01 -14.00 4.67
CA LYS A 64 -4.11 -15.46 4.93
C LYS A 64 -5.11 -16.17 4.01
N LEU A 65 -6.18 -15.47 3.61
CA LEU A 65 -7.15 -15.99 2.65
C LEU A 65 -6.61 -15.79 1.24
N THR A 66 -6.46 -16.89 0.51
CA THR A 66 -6.19 -16.87 -0.93
C THR A 66 -7.45 -16.44 -1.71
N GLU A 67 -7.33 -16.09 -2.99
CA GLU A 67 -8.49 -15.75 -3.81
C GLU A 67 -9.48 -16.92 -3.91
N ALA A 68 -8.99 -18.15 -4.09
CA ALA A 68 -9.82 -19.35 -4.06
C ALA A 68 -10.59 -19.52 -2.75
N ASP A 69 -9.97 -19.25 -1.59
CA ASP A 69 -10.66 -19.30 -0.30
C ASP A 69 -11.77 -18.25 -0.21
N LYS A 70 -11.59 -17.07 -0.82
CA LYS A 70 -12.64 -16.03 -0.86
C LYS A 70 -13.81 -16.48 -1.73
N ASP A 71 -13.54 -17.02 -2.91
CA ASP A 71 -14.56 -17.48 -3.83
C ASP A 71 -15.41 -18.61 -3.22
N LEU A 72 -14.77 -19.54 -2.50
CA LEU A 72 -15.46 -20.59 -1.74
C LEU A 72 -16.42 -20.01 -0.69
N ILE A 73 -15.97 -19.02 0.09
CA ILE A 73 -16.81 -18.34 1.08
C ILE A 73 -17.98 -17.62 0.38
N LEU A 74 -17.70 -16.85 -0.66
CA LEU A 74 -18.71 -16.03 -1.36
C LEU A 74 -19.78 -16.90 -2.03
N ASN A 75 -19.37 -18.00 -2.65
CA ASN A 75 -20.31 -18.95 -3.26
C ASN A 75 -21.16 -19.65 -2.20
N ALA A 76 -20.56 -20.08 -1.08
CA ALA A 76 -21.31 -20.72 0.01
C ALA A 76 -22.40 -19.79 0.60
N VAL A 77 -22.11 -18.49 0.74
CA VAL A 77 -23.09 -17.50 1.20
C VAL A 77 -24.18 -17.22 0.15
N ARG A 78 -23.82 -17.19 -1.14
CA ARG A 78 -24.78 -17.02 -2.24
C ARG A 78 -25.74 -18.20 -2.38
N GLU A 79 -25.23 -19.42 -2.23
CA GLU A 79 -26.03 -20.65 -2.29
C GLU A 79 -26.94 -20.79 -1.06
N ASN A 80 -26.42 -20.48 0.13
CA ASN A 80 -27.19 -20.52 1.37
C ASN A 80 -26.94 -19.26 2.23
N PRO A 81 -27.81 -18.25 2.15
CA PRO A 81 -27.68 -17.02 2.92
C PRO A 81 -27.75 -17.21 4.45
N LYS A 82 -28.29 -18.34 4.93
CA LYS A 82 -28.41 -18.67 6.35
C LYS A 82 -27.29 -19.58 6.86
N ILE A 83 -26.21 -19.74 6.09
CA ILE A 83 -25.06 -20.56 6.48
C ILE A 83 -24.46 -20.09 7.81
N THR A 84 -24.07 -21.06 8.64
CA THR A 84 -23.54 -20.76 9.98
C THR A 84 -22.08 -20.32 9.91
N ALA A 85 -21.64 -19.64 10.96
CA ALA A 85 -20.25 -19.19 11.09
C ALA A 85 -19.25 -20.36 11.09
N GLU A 86 -19.61 -21.48 11.72
CA GLU A 86 -18.75 -22.67 11.80
C GLU A 86 -18.61 -23.36 10.44
N GLU A 87 -19.70 -23.48 9.67
CA GLU A 87 -19.66 -24.03 8.32
C GLU A 87 -18.76 -23.20 7.39
N LEU A 88 -18.84 -21.86 7.48
CA LEU A 88 -17.96 -20.98 6.70
C LEU A 88 -16.49 -21.12 7.09
N LEU A 89 -16.19 -21.34 8.36
CA LEU A 89 -14.82 -21.58 8.83
C LEU A 89 -14.28 -22.93 8.37
N ALA A 90 -15.12 -23.97 8.39
CA ALA A 90 -14.76 -25.29 7.93
C ALA A 90 -14.43 -25.30 6.43
N LYS A 91 -15.15 -24.52 5.61
CA LYS A 91 -14.88 -24.38 4.15
C LYS A 91 -13.49 -23.85 3.83
N VAL A 92 -12.86 -23.10 4.75
CA VAL A 92 -11.51 -22.57 4.62
C VAL A 92 -10.51 -23.18 5.61
N ASP A 93 -10.81 -24.38 6.11
CA ASP A 93 -9.93 -25.16 7.00
C ASP A 93 -9.46 -24.36 8.23
N HIS A 94 -10.36 -23.55 8.82
CA HIS A 94 -10.07 -22.72 10.00
C HIS A 94 -8.80 -21.84 9.89
N LYS A 95 -8.35 -21.50 8.66
CA LYS A 95 -7.16 -20.66 8.42
C LYS A 95 -7.25 -19.28 9.06
N VAL A 96 -8.48 -18.79 9.26
CA VAL A 96 -8.79 -17.46 9.78
C VAL A 96 -9.92 -17.51 10.80
N THR A 97 -10.04 -16.45 11.60
CA THR A 97 -11.18 -16.24 12.51
C THR A 97 -12.42 -15.78 11.76
N TYR A 98 -13.62 -16.01 12.32
CA TYR A 98 -14.89 -15.55 11.73
C TYR A 98 -14.91 -14.06 11.43
N ARG A 99 -14.28 -13.22 12.28
CA ARG A 99 -14.16 -11.77 12.07
C ARG A 99 -13.47 -11.40 10.74
N SER A 100 -12.55 -12.24 10.25
CA SER A 100 -11.92 -12.03 8.94
C SER A 100 -12.90 -12.31 7.80
N ILE A 101 -13.77 -13.30 7.96
CA ILE A 101 -14.84 -13.64 7.03
C ILE A 101 -15.88 -12.53 7.00
N THR A 102 -16.34 -12.03 8.17
CA THR A 102 -17.27 -10.90 8.23
C THR A 102 -16.71 -9.64 7.56
N ARG A 103 -15.42 -9.34 7.76
CA ARG A 103 -14.76 -8.20 7.08
C ARG A 103 -14.77 -8.36 5.56
N LEU A 104 -14.63 -9.58 5.06
CA LEU A 104 -14.72 -9.89 3.64
C LEU A 104 -16.15 -9.70 3.13
N LEU A 105 -17.15 -10.27 3.81
CA LEU A 105 -18.56 -10.15 3.42
C LEU A 105 -19.05 -8.69 3.40
N ASN A 106 -18.60 -7.89 4.37
CA ASN A 106 -18.91 -6.46 4.42
C ASN A 106 -18.22 -5.68 3.30
N ALA A 107 -16.98 -6.05 2.92
CA ALA A 107 -16.29 -5.42 1.81
C ALA A 107 -16.98 -5.69 0.46
N GLU A 108 -17.58 -6.87 0.31
CA GLU A 108 -18.36 -7.28 -0.87
C GLU A 108 -19.84 -6.84 -0.82
N ASN A 109 -20.26 -6.10 0.22
CA ASN A 109 -21.65 -5.66 0.45
C ASN A 109 -22.70 -6.78 0.53
N ILE A 110 -22.30 -8.00 0.93
CA ILE A 110 -23.22 -9.16 1.05
C ILE A 110 -23.89 -9.21 2.44
N GLY A 111 -23.52 -8.31 3.36
CA GLY A 111 -24.03 -8.24 4.72
C GLY A 111 -25.19 -7.26 4.98
N LYS A 112 -26.06 -7.01 4.00
CA LYS A 112 -27.31 -6.24 4.18
C LYS A 112 -28.52 -7.04 3.77
#